data_AF-A0A928P817-F1
#
_entry.id   AF-A0A928P817-F1
#
_cell.length_a   1.000
_cell.length_b   1.000
_cell.length_c   1.000
_cell.angle_alpha   90.00
_cell.angle_beta   90.00
_cell.angle_gamma   90.00
#
_symmetry.space_group_name_H-M   'P 1'
#
loop_
_entity.id
_entity.type
_entity.pdbx_description
1 polymer ?
#
loop_
_entity_poly.entity_id
_entity_poly.type
_entity_poly.pdbx_seq_one_letter_code
_entity_poly.pdbx_strand_id
1 'polypeptide(L)'
;MYYNDSIIAIKAPQKAGANTIIHPKSSLCKRKETIMRQKFAITVADVPMNIVCDEKQETVDAAVNLLDRQIRALTADKSHSCTKTEAALLSALDYATRGMHLQTRLKELEDFVHASDPTGGTFEASLLRGENETLRAELQVSRGAYDALLQDNATLFQLNAKLVRQNNESNARADRMHDQVLSILTEVRELRERLAAMCVETRAPSPSYGQYEAEPAIEVTPIEQQTTKKYEQMDLDEILNTAPKPAARPTPPAGHPLEGSAAQGITVSTVSEPARIADMLDFDGKNNYDA
;
A
#
# COMPACT_ATOMS: atom_id res chain seq x y z
N MET A 1 55.71 29.28 13.00
CA MET A 1 54.61 30.17 12.59
C MET A 1 53.34 29.44 13.00
N TYR A 2 52.69 29.79 14.12
CA TYR A 2 51.77 30.95 14.27
C TYR A 2 50.65 30.88 13.23
N TYR A 3 49.34 30.83 13.51
CA TYR A 3 48.51 30.82 14.74
C TYR A 3 47.12 30.23 14.35
N ASN A 4 46.13 29.88 15.20
CA ASN A 4 45.93 30.06 16.64
C ASN A 4 45.03 28.94 17.24
N ASP A 5 44.94 28.84 18.57
CA ASP A 5 43.94 28.03 19.28
C ASP A 5 42.57 28.73 19.39
N SER A 6 41.49 27.95 19.55
CA SER A 6 40.19 28.44 20.08
C SER A 6 39.40 27.32 20.75
N ILE A 7 39.91 26.86 21.90
CA ILE A 7 39.18 26.00 22.84
C ILE A 7 38.12 26.84 23.56
N ILE A 8 36.84 26.51 23.41
CA ILE A 8 35.77 27.08 24.24
C ILE A 8 35.41 26.05 25.33
N ALA A 9 36.04 26.20 26.49
CA ALA A 9 35.68 25.49 27.71
C ALA A 9 34.48 26.18 28.37
N ILE A 10 33.31 25.52 28.40
CA ILE A 10 32.17 26.02 29.17
C ILE A 10 32.26 25.47 30.60
N LYS A 11 32.47 26.41 31.52
CA LYS A 11 32.74 26.20 32.95
C LYS A 11 31.45 25.89 33.72
N ALA A 12 31.41 24.77 34.42
CA ALA A 12 30.32 24.45 35.36
C ALA A 12 30.45 25.23 36.68
N PRO A 13 29.32 25.69 37.27
CA PRO A 13 29.23 25.97 38.70
C PRO A 13 28.63 24.77 39.46
N GLN A 14 29.24 24.39 40.60
CA GLN A 14 28.72 23.37 41.51
C GLN A 14 27.83 23.99 42.60
N LYS A 15 26.75 23.26 42.98
CA LYS A 15 26.09 23.18 44.31
C LYS A 15 25.53 24.50 44.89
N ALA A 16 24.39 24.57 45.59
CA ALA A 16 23.72 23.61 46.46
C ALA A 16 22.25 24.02 46.67
N GLY A 17 21.42 23.14 47.25
CA GLY A 17 20.09 23.51 47.75
C GLY A 17 19.07 22.39 47.59
N ALA A 18 18.85 21.62 48.65
CA ALA A 18 17.75 20.66 48.69
C ALA A 18 16.41 21.38 48.86
N ASN A 19 15.34 20.87 48.24
CA ASN A 19 14.02 20.78 48.88
C ASN A 19 13.05 19.88 48.11
N THR A 20 12.66 18.79 48.77
CA THR A 20 11.35 18.13 48.79
C THR A 20 10.35 18.45 47.68
N ILE A 21 10.11 17.48 46.79
CA ILE A 21 8.94 17.48 45.90
C ILE A 21 7.68 17.21 46.74
N ILE A 22 6.97 18.28 47.10
CA ILE A 22 5.63 18.19 47.69
C ILE A 22 4.61 18.19 46.55
N HIS A 23 3.77 17.15 46.48
CA HIS A 23 2.65 17.09 45.54
C HIS A 23 1.71 18.30 45.72
N PRO A 24 1.47 19.13 44.70
CA PRO A 24 0.35 20.05 44.71
C PRO A 24 -0.94 19.25 44.51
N LYS A 25 -1.63 18.92 45.61
CA LYS A 25 -3.05 18.57 45.54
C LYS A 25 -3.77 19.76 44.89
N SER A 26 -4.30 19.58 43.68
CA SER A 26 -5.07 20.60 42.97
C SER A 26 -6.42 20.79 43.67
N SER A 27 -6.44 21.61 44.72
CA SER A 27 -7.68 22.10 45.31
C SER A 27 -8.42 22.91 44.26
N LEU A 28 -9.55 22.37 43.79
CA LEU A 28 -10.53 23.07 42.97
C LEU A 28 -11.23 24.16 43.81
N CYS A 29 -10.47 25.21 44.15
CA CYS A 29 -11.03 26.48 44.56
C CYS A 29 -11.75 27.07 43.35
N LYS A 30 -13.03 26.73 43.21
CA LYS A 30 -13.98 27.46 42.37
C LYS A 30 -13.84 28.94 42.75
N ARG A 31 -13.17 29.74 41.90
CA ARG A 31 -13.21 31.20 42.05
C ARG A 31 -14.68 31.57 41.98
N LYS A 32 -15.20 32.15 43.06
CA LYS A 32 -16.48 32.85 43.04
C LYS A 32 -16.23 34.09 42.17
N GLU A 33 -16.43 33.92 40.88
CA GLU A 33 -16.44 35.01 39.92
C GLU A 33 -17.55 35.96 40.40
N THR A 34 -17.13 37.13 40.88
CA THR A 34 -18.03 38.11 41.48
C THR A 34 -18.68 38.83 40.33
N ILE A 35 -19.74 38.23 39.78
CA ILE A 35 -20.48 38.78 38.65
C ILE A 35 -20.96 40.17 39.07
N MET A 36 -20.40 41.20 38.45
CA MET A 36 -20.63 42.57 38.84
C MET A 36 -21.99 43.02 38.30
N ARG A 37 -23.03 42.79 39.09
CA ARG A 37 -24.39 43.28 38.86
C ARG A 37 -24.40 44.75 38.53
N GLN A 38 -24.73 45.07 37.28
CA GLN A 38 -24.84 46.44 36.80
C GLN A 38 -26.27 46.93 36.99
N LYS A 39 -26.41 48.21 37.35
CA LYS A 39 -27.71 48.87 37.50
C LYS A 39 -28.04 49.62 36.21
N PHE A 40 -29.12 49.22 35.57
CA PHE A 40 -29.61 49.81 34.32
C PHE A 40 -30.87 50.63 34.58
N ALA A 41 -30.94 51.84 34.00
CA ALA A 41 -32.14 52.65 33.96
C ALA A 41 -32.81 52.43 32.59
N ILE A 42 -34.00 51.84 32.60
CA ILE A 42 -34.72 51.41 31.39
C ILE A 42 -36.16 51.94 31.41
N THR A 43 -36.82 51.96 30.25
CA THR A 43 -38.23 52.34 30.13
C THR A 43 -38.97 51.25 29.35
N VAL A 44 -40.02 50.69 29.93
CA VAL A 44 -40.85 49.63 29.32
C VAL A 44 -42.30 50.10 29.35
N ALA A 45 -42.99 50.09 28.20
CA ALA A 45 -44.36 50.55 28.03
C ALA A 45 -44.61 51.93 28.68
N ASP A 46 -43.68 52.87 28.46
CA ASP A 46 -43.67 54.23 29.00
C ASP A 46 -43.51 54.32 30.54
N VAL A 47 -43.15 53.22 31.21
CA VAL A 47 -42.86 53.16 32.65
C VAL A 47 -41.34 53.12 32.86
N PRO A 48 -40.72 54.17 33.44
CA PRO A 48 -39.29 54.16 33.77
C PRO A 48 -39.04 53.31 35.02
N MET A 49 -38.03 52.44 34.97
CA MET A 49 -37.65 51.55 36.06
C MET A 49 -36.14 51.32 36.11
N ASN A 50 -35.64 50.96 37.29
CA ASN A 50 -34.24 50.59 37.49
C ASN A 50 -34.15 49.08 37.72
N ILE A 51 -33.42 48.37 36.87
CA ILE A 51 -33.16 46.93 37.02
C ILE A 51 -31.69 46.69 37.35
N VAL A 52 -31.41 45.51 37.91
CA VAL A 52 -30.06 45.09 38.28
C VAL A 52 -29.82 43.73 37.65
N CYS A 53 -28.93 43.68 36.66
CA CYS A 53 -28.68 42.50 35.85
C CYS A 53 -27.19 42.18 35.73
N ASP A 54 -26.92 40.90 35.47
CA ASP A 54 -25.59 40.31 35.28
C ASP A 54 -25.17 40.30 33.78
N GLU A 55 -26.01 40.88 32.91
CA GLU A 55 -25.90 40.87 31.45
C GLU A 55 -25.33 42.18 30.87
N LYS A 56 -24.95 42.15 29.59
CA LYS A 56 -24.44 43.33 28.86
C LYS A 56 -25.56 44.34 28.58
N GLN A 57 -25.20 45.62 28.43
CA GLN A 57 -26.15 46.68 28.03
C GLN A 57 -26.90 46.31 26.73
N GLU A 58 -26.20 45.80 25.72
CA GLU A 58 -26.78 45.43 24.41
C GLU A 58 -27.86 44.34 24.52
N THR A 59 -27.64 43.32 25.36
CA THR A 59 -28.60 42.22 25.56
C THR A 59 -29.78 42.66 26.41
N VAL A 60 -29.55 43.52 27.41
CA VAL A 60 -30.60 44.18 28.20
C VAL A 60 -31.47 45.07 27.31
N ASP A 61 -30.88 45.92 26.47
CA ASP A 61 -31.62 46.81 25.57
C ASP A 61 -32.42 46.02 24.52
N ALA A 62 -31.87 44.92 23.99
CA ALA A 62 -32.60 44.03 23.09
C ALA A 62 -33.82 43.38 23.78
N ALA A 63 -33.67 42.92 25.03
CA ALA A 63 -34.75 42.35 25.83
C ALA A 63 -35.84 43.38 26.18
N VAL A 64 -35.44 44.60 26.55
CA VAL A 64 -36.35 45.74 26.81
C VAL A 64 -37.15 46.08 25.56
N ASN A 65 -36.51 46.17 24.39
CA ASN A 65 -37.19 46.44 23.12
C ASN A 65 -38.17 45.32 22.72
N LEU A 66 -37.84 44.05 23.00
CA LEU A 66 -38.73 42.92 22.74
C LEU A 66 -39.95 42.95 23.67
N LEU A 67 -39.74 43.19 24.96
CA LEU A 67 -40.81 43.29 25.96
C LEU A 67 -41.73 44.50 25.72
N ASP A 68 -41.18 45.67 25.39
CA ASP A 68 -41.96 46.87 25.08
C ASP A 68 -42.86 46.64 23.84
N ARG A 69 -42.34 45.99 22.79
CA ARG A 69 -43.13 45.62 21.61
C ARG A 69 -44.26 44.64 21.94
N GLN A 70 -43.99 43.62 22.76
CA GLN A 70 -45.01 42.63 23.18
C GLN A 70 -46.12 43.30 24.00
N ILE A 71 -45.76 44.13 24.98
CA ILE A 71 -46.75 44.84 25.81
C ILE A 71 -47.57 45.82 24.97
N ARG A 72 -46.93 46.58 24.06
CA ARG A 72 -47.65 47.50 23.15
C ARG A 72 -48.60 46.77 22.21
N ALA A 73 -48.23 45.60 21.70
CA ALA A 73 -49.12 44.78 20.86
C ALA A 73 -50.35 44.33 21.67
N LEU A 74 -50.14 43.67 22.81
CA LEU A 74 -51.22 43.17 23.69
C LEU A 74 -52.14 44.28 24.24
N THR A 75 -51.62 45.51 24.39
CA THR A 75 -52.43 46.66 24.84
C THR A 75 -53.16 47.34 23.67
N ALA A 76 -52.74 47.14 22.42
CA ALA A 76 -53.37 47.70 21.23
C ALA A 76 -54.47 46.79 20.64
N ASP A 77 -54.49 45.51 21.02
CA ASP A 77 -55.45 44.52 20.53
C ASP A 77 -56.88 44.80 21.01
N LYS A 78 -57.75 45.19 20.07
CA LYS A 78 -59.14 45.60 20.35
C LYS A 78 -60.06 44.48 20.85
N SER A 79 -59.66 43.21 20.72
CA SER A 79 -60.44 42.05 21.16
C SER A 79 -60.36 41.80 22.67
N HIS A 80 -59.23 42.17 23.30
CA HIS A 80 -58.99 41.96 24.72
C HIS A 80 -58.36 43.22 25.34
N SER A 81 -59.16 43.98 26.07
CA SER A 81 -58.68 45.16 26.81
C SER A 81 -57.80 44.73 27.98
N CYS A 82 -56.51 44.55 27.71
CA CYS A 82 -55.50 44.16 28.69
C CYS A 82 -54.86 45.41 29.33
N THR A 83 -54.72 45.44 30.65
CA THR A 83 -53.95 46.51 31.31
C THR A 83 -52.45 46.33 31.05
N LYS A 84 -51.67 47.42 31.08
CA LYS A 84 -50.19 47.36 30.90
C LYS A 84 -49.53 46.34 31.85
N THR A 85 -50.06 46.18 33.05
CA THR A 85 -49.61 45.21 34.07
C THR A 85 -49.95 43.77 33.70
N GLU A 86 -51.17 43.50 33.22
CA GLU A 86 -51.56 42.16 32.75
C GLU A 86 -50.78 41.77 31.49
N ALA A 87 -50.59 42.70 30.55
CA ALA A 87 -49.81 42.49 29.33
C ALA A 87 -48.34 42.16 29.65
N ALA A 88 -47.76 42.82 30.65
CA ALA A 88 -46.42 42.51 31.14
C ALA A 88 -46.34 41.10 31.79
N LEU A 89 -47.34 40.73 32.61
CA LEU A 89 -47.42 39.40 33.21
C LEU A 89 -47.61 38.29 32.17
N LEU A 90 -48.46 38.51 31.17
CA LEU A 90 -48.66 37.57 30.05
C LEU A 90 -47.39 37.41 29.22
N SER A 91 -46.70 38.51 28.91
CA SER A 91 -45.41 38.48 28.17
C SER A 91 -44.33 37.74 28.97
N ALA A 92 -44.24 37.96 30.28
CA ALA A 92 -43.32 37.25 31.16
C ALA A 92 -43.63 35.74 31.26
N LEU A 93 -44.92 35.38 31.31
CA LEU A 93 -45.36 33.99 31.36
C LEU A 93 -45.08 33.25 30.04
N ASP A 94 -45.37 33.88 28.90
CA ASP A 94 -45.06 33.37 27.55
C ASP A 94 -43.55 33.20 27.33
N TYR A 95 -42.72 34.13 27.83
CA TYR A 95 -41.28 33.96 27.81
C TYR A 95 -40.81 32.78 28.69
N ALA A 96 -41.39 32.62 29.89
CA ALA A 96 -41.06 31.54 30.80
C ALA A 96 -41.44 30.16 30.24
N THR A 97 -42.64 30.01 29.66
CA THR A 97 -43.07 28.73 29.05
C THR A 97 -42.24 28.38 27.83
N ARG A 98 -41.92 29.35 26.95
CA ARG A 98 -40.98 29.14 25.84
C ARG A 98 -39.59 28.72 26.33
N GLY A 99 -39.09 29.35 27.40
CA GLY A 99 -37.84 28.96 28.06
C GLY A 99 -37.86 27.50 28.53
N MET A 100 -38.94 27.07 29.18
CA MET A 100 -39.12 25.68 29.60
C MET A 100 -39.18 24.72 28.39
N HIS A 101 -39.94 25.03 27.34
CA HIS A 101 -39.99 24.21 26.13
C HIS A 101 -38.63 24.09 25.43
N LEU A 102 -37.86 25.18 25.38
CA LEU A 102 -36.50 25.18 24.84
C LEU A 102 -35.53 24.36 25.70
N GLN A 103 -35.64 24.42 27.03
CA GLN A 103 -34.84 23.59 27.94
C GLN A 103 -35.16 22.10 27.80
N THR A 104 -36.44 21.72 27.74
CA THR A 104 -36.85 20.33 27.49
C THR A 104 -36.29 19.84 26.15
N ARG A 105 -36.44 20.64 25.09
CA ARG A 105 -35.95 20.27 23.75
C ARG A 105 -34.42 20.23 23.67
N LEU A 106 -33.70 21.11 24.38
CA LEU A 106 -32.25 21.03 24.52
C LEU A 106 -31.84 19.73 25.19
N LYS A 107 -32.50 19.37 26.30
CA LYS A 107 -32.23 18.12 26.99
C LYS A 107 -32.52 16.90 26.12
N GLU A 108 -33.63 16.89 25.37
CA GLU A 108 -33.92 15.84 24.39
C GLU A 108 -32.80 15.73 23.34
N LEU A 109 -32.30 16.86 22.82
CA LEU A 109 -31.17 16.90 21.88
C LEU A 109 -29.85 16.42 22.51
N GLU A 110 -29.56 16.79 23.76
CA GLU A 110 -28.41 16.30 24.53
C GLU A 110 -28.51 14.78 24.76
N ASP A 111 -29.69 14.28 25.16
CA ASP A 111 -29.98 12.86 25.33
C ASP A 111 -29.87 12.11 23.97
N PHE A 112 -30.30 12.71 22.85
CA PHE A 112 -30.12 12.15 21.50
C PHE A 112 -28.64 12.10 21.09
N VAL A 113 -27.85 13.14 21.36
CA VAL A 113 -26.40 13.15 21.08
C VAL A 113 -25.70 12.10 21.95
N HIS A 114 -26.05 12.00 23.23
CA HIS A 114 -25.50 10.97 24.12
C HIS A 114 -25.95 9.54 23.77
N ALA A 115 -27.14 9.35 23.19
CA ALA A 115 -27.61 8.04 22.75
C ALA A 115 -27.04 7.61 21.38
N SER A 116 -26.85 8.57 20.46
CA SER A 116 -26.26 8.31 19.14
C SER A 116 -24.73 8.24 19.17
N ASP A 117 -24.10 8.92 20.11
CA ASP A 117 -22.67 8.80 20.38
C ASP A 117 -22.37 8.82 21.91
N PRO A 118 -22.51 7.68 22.60
CA PRO A 118 -22.24 7.58 24.03
C PRO A 118 -20.76 7.73 24.40
N THR A 119 -19.87 8.01 23.43
CA THR A 119 -18.40 7.94 23.63
C THR A 119 -17.55 8.91 22.80
N GLY A 120 -18.14 9.80 22.01
CA GLY A 120 -17.39 10.80 21.23
C GLY A 120 -16.64 10.25 20.01
N GLY A 121 -17.17 9.23 19.33
CA GLY A 121 -16.64 8.71 18.07
C GLY A 121 -15.95 7.35 18.14
N THR A 122 -16.17 6.53 19.18
CA THR A 122 -15.44 5.26 19.32
C THR A 122 -15.74 4.23 18.23
N PHE A 123 -16.94 4.20 17.65
CA PHE A 123 -17.26 3.22 16.61
C PHE A 123 -16.44 3.45 15.34
N GLU A 124 -16.45 4.68 14.82
CA GLU A 124 -15.67 5.07 13.64
C GLU A 124 -14.17 5.01 13.92
N ALA A 125 -13.71 5.46 15.09
CA ALA A 125 -12.31 5.31 15.50
C ALA A 125 -11.88 3.84 15.67
N SER A 126 -12.77 2.94 16.10
CA SER A 126 -12.49 1.51 16.22
C SER A 126 -12.47 0.82 14.85
N LEU A 127 -13.34 1.22 13.92
CA LEU A 127 -13.33 0.75 12.53
C LEU A 127 -12.03 1.18 11.83
N LEU A 128 -11.73 2.48 11.85
CA LEU A 128 -10.49 3.03 11.28
C LEU A 128 -9.24 2.43 11.92
N ARG A 129 -9.28 2.08 13.21
CA ARG A 129 -8.19 1.37 13.88
C ARG A 129 -8.03 -0.06 13.35
N GLY A 130 -9.14 -0.79 13.18
CA GLY A 130 -9.14 -2.13 12.58
C GLY A 130 -8.57 -2.13 11.16
N GLU A 131 -9.01 -1.19 10.32
CA GLU A 131 -8.48 -0.99 8.95
C GLU A 131 -6.99 -0.62 8.96
N ASN A 132 -6.54 0.21 9.91
CA ASN A 132 -5.12 0.51 10.09
C ASN A 132 -4.30 -0.69 10.60
N GLU A 133 -4.92 -1.67 11.26
CA GLU A 133 -4.26 -2.89 11.71
C GLU A 133 -4.19 -3.92 10.56
N THR A 134 -5.24 -4.05 9.73
CA THR A 134 -5.21 -4.90 8.52
C THR A 134 -4.22 -4.39 7.47
N LEU A 135 -4.23 -3.09 7.17
CA LEU A 135 -3.28 -2.47 6.23
C LEU A 135 -1.82 -2.63 6.67
N ARG A 136 -1.55 -2.57 7.99
CA ARG A 136 -0.20 -2.85 8.52
C ARG A 136 0.20 -4.31 8.36
N ALA A 137 -0.72 -5.24 8.57
CA ALA A 137 -0.47 -6.67 8.36
C ALA A 137 -0.19 -6.99 6.89
N GLU A 138 -0.98 -6.43 5.96
CA GLU A 138 -0.78 -6.59 4.52
C GLU A 138 0.57 -6.00 4.08
N LEU A 139 0.91 -4.79 4.53
CA LEU A 139 2.19 -4.14 4.23
C LEU A 139 3.38 -4.96 4.78
N GLN A 140 3.24 -5.58 5.96
CA GLN A 140 4.25 -6.49 6.51
C GLN A 140 4.40 -7.76 5.66
N VAL A 141 3.30 -8.36 5.19
CA VAL A 141 3.33 -9.51 4.27
C VAL A 141 3.99 -9.14 2.94
N SER A 142 3.63 -8.00 2.34
CA SER A 142 4.23 -7.51 1.10
C SER A 142 5.73 -7.27 1.23
N ARG A 143 6.20 -6.71 2.35
CA ARG A 143 7.63 -6.56 2.65
C ARG A 143 8.33 -7.91 2.76
N GLY A 144 7.78 -8.85 3.52
CA GLY A 144 8.36 -10.19 3.65
C GLY A 144 8.44 -10.94 2.31
N ALA A 145 7.45 -10.77 1.43
CA ALA A 145 7.48 -11.30 0.06
C ALA A 145 8.57 -10.63 -0.80
N TYR A 146 8.76 -9.32 -0.66
CA TYR A 146 9.80 -8.58 -1.38
C TYR A 146 11.21 -8.97 -0.93
N ASP A 147 11.42 -9.15 0.38
CA ASP A 147 12.68 -9.62 0.96
C ASP A 147 13.01 -11.06 0.51
N ALA A 148 12.01 -11.94 0.42
CA ALA A 148 12.17 -13.29 -0.11
C ALA A 148 12.55 -13.28 -1.60
N LEU A 149 11.88 -12.47 -2.42
CA LEU A 149 12.22 -12.30 -3.84
C LEU A 149 13.63 -11.71 -4.03
N LEU A 150 14.08 -10.83 -3.14
CA LEU A 150 15.44 -10.28 -3.18
C LEU A 150 16.49 -11.36 -2.86
N GLN A 151 16.21 -12.24 -1.89
CA GLN A 151 17.04 -13.41 -1.59
C GLN A 151 17.09 -14.39 -2.76
N ASP A 152 15.93 -14.74 -3.34
CA ASP A 152 15.83 -15.64 -4.50
C ASP A 152 16.64 -15.10 -5.69
N ASN A 153 16.48 -13.81 -6.02
CA ASN A 153 17.29 -13.16 -7.06
C ASN A 153 18.81 -13.25 -6.76
N ALA A 154 19.23 -13.02 -5.52
CA ALA A 154 20.63 -13.18 -5.14
C ALA A 154 21.14 -14.62 -5.32
N THR A 155 20.32 -15.64 -5.02
CA THR A 155 20.69 -17.04 -5.32
C THR A 155 20.75 -17.32 -6.82
N LEU A 156 19.82 -16.79 -7.62
CA LEU A 156 19.82 -16.93 -9.07
C LEU A 156 21.06 -16.31 -9.71
N PHE A 157 21.49 -15.12 -9.28
CA PHE A 157 22.75 -14.52 -9.74
C PHE A 157 23.97 -15.40 -9.39
N GLN A 158 24.01 -15.98 -8.19
CA GLN A 158 25.09 -16.90 -7.80
C GLN A 158 25.09 -18.20 -8.60
N LEU A 159 23.91 -18.77 -8.89
CA LEU A 159 23.77 -19.97 -9.71
C LEU A 159 24.14 -19.71 -11.17
N ASN A 160 23.71 -18.58 -11.73
CA ASN A 160 24.08 -18.17 -13.09
C ASN A 160 25.60 -17.98 -13.21
N ALA A 161 26.23 -17.28 -12.23
CA ALA A 161 27.69 -17.13 -12.19
C ALA A 161 28.44 -18.47 -12.09
N LYS A 162 27.89 -19.49 -11.42
CA LYS A 162 28.45 -20.85 -11.39
C LYS A 162 28.27 -21.56 -12.74
N LEU A 163 27.08 -21.48 -13.34
CA LEU A 163 26.76 -22.11 -14.63
C LEU A 163 27.64 -21.56 -15.75
N VAL A 164 27.84 -20.25 -15.80
CA VAL A 164 28.75 -19.60 -16.76
C VAL A 164 30.19 -20.10 -16.61
N ARG A 165 30.70 -20.25 -15.38
CA ARG A 165 32.05 -20.83 -15.14
C ARG A 165 32.14 -22.28 -15.63
N GLN A 166 31.17 -23.11 -15.26
CA GLN A 166 31.13 -24.52 -15.68
C GLN A 166 31.04 -24.66 -17.21
N ASN A 167 30.29 -23.79 -17.88
CA ASN A 167 30.19 -23.77 -19.34
C ASN A 167 31.53 -23.38 -19.98
N ASN A 168 32.19 -22.34 -19.47
CA ASN A 168 33.52 -21.92 -19.95
C ASN A 168 34.58 -23.01 -19.74
N GLU A 169 34.56 -23.71 -18.59
CA GLU A 169 35.43 -24.87 -18.34
C GLU A 169 35.14 -26.04 -19.28
N SER A 170 33.87 -26.24 -19.66
CA SER A 170 33.46 -27.26 -20.62
C SER A 170 33.93 -26.93 -22.03
N ASN A 171 33.76 -25.69 -22.48
CA ASN A 171 34.25 -25.22 -23.77
C ASN A 171 35.77 -25.34 -23.85
N ALA A 172 36.51 -24.87 -22.84
CA ALA A 172 37.96 -25.03 -22.78
C ALA A 172 38.43 -26.51 -22.73
N ARG A 173 37.58 -27.47 -22.32
CA ARG A 173 37.87 -28.91 -22.49
C ARG A 173 37.61 -29.36 -23.93
N ALA A 174 36.52 -28.93 -24.55
CA ALA A 174 36.21 -29.23 -25.94
C ALA A 174 37.29 -28.68 -26.89
N ASP A 175 37.75 -27.44 -26.69
CA ASP A 175 38.82 -26.81 -27.48
C ASP A 175 40.12 -27.64 -27.41
N ARG A 176 40.55 -28.04 -26.20
CA ARG A 176 41.72 -28.91 -26.03
C ARG A 176 41.57 -30.29 -26.69
N MET A 177 40.35 -30.85 -26.72
CA MET A 177 40.09 -32.09 -27.46
C MET A 177 40.10 -31.86 -28.98
N HIS A 178 39.62 -30.70 -29.45
CA HIS A 178 39.68 -30.32 -30.86
C HIS A 178 41.13 -30.17 -31.32
N ASP A 179 41.98 -29.49 -30.54
CA ASP A 179 43.42 -29.37 -30.80
C ASP A 179 44.11 -30.75 -30.88
N GLN A 180 43.78 -31.66 -29.97
CA GLN A 180 44.28 -33.04 -30.00
C GLN A 180 43.84 -33.80 -31.26
N VAL A 181 42.57 -33.67 -31.66
CA VAL A 181 42.06 -34.28 -32.90
C VAL A 181 42.75 -33.69 -34.12
N LEU A 182 42.98 -32.38 -34.18
CA LEU A 182 43.74 -31.73 -35.25
C LEU A 182 45.19 -32.25 -35.31
N SER A 183 45.87 -32.38 -34.16
CA SER A 183 47.22 -32.97 -34.09
C SER A 183 47.25 -34.38 -34.68
N ILE A 184 46.35 -35.26 -34.23
CA ILE A 184 46.25 -36.64 -34.74
C ILE A 184 45.94 -36.66 -36.25
N LEU A 185 45.07 -35.78 -36.75
CA LEU A 185 44.77 -35.66 -38.18
C LEU A 185 46.01 -35.20 -38.98
N THR A 186 46.84 -34.32 -38.44
CA THR A 186 48.11 -33.93 -39.09
C THR A 186 49.13 -35.08 -39.10
N GLU A 187 49.27 -35.82 -38.00
CA GLU A 187 50.14 -37.01 -37.93
C GLU A 187 49.69 -38.10 -38.91
N VAL A 188 48.39 -38.39 -38.97
CA VAL A 188 47.80 -39.36 -39.93
C VAL A 188 48.04 -38.91 -41.37
N ARG A 189 48.00 -37.61 -41.65
CA ARG A 189 48.33 -37.06 -42.97
C ARG A 189 49.81 -37.25 -43.31
N GLU A 190 50.72 -36.91 -42.40
CA GLU A 190 52.15 -37.14 -42.60
C GLU A 190 52.46 -38.64 -42.83
N LEU A 191 51.85 -39.53 -42.05
CA LEU A 191 52.03 -40.97 -42.22
C LEU A 191 51.53 -41.46 -43.58
N ARG A 192 50.41 -40.93 -44.08
CA ARG A 192 49.92 -41.22 -45.45
C ARG A 192 50.86 -40.70 -46.52
N GLU A 193 51.40 -39.49 -46.37
CA GLU A 193 52.35 -38.90 -47.32
C GLU A 193 53.69 -39.69 -47.33
N ARG A 194 54.20 -40.11 -46.17
CA ARG A 194 55.37 -41.00 -46.04
C ARG A 194 55.12 -42.39 -46.63
N LEU A 195 53.94 -42.97 -46.40
CA LEU A 195 53.55 -44.27 -46.97
C LEU A 195 53.47 -44.19 -48.50
N ALA A 196 52.88 -43.12 -49.05
CA ALA A 196 52.81 -42.88 -50.48
C ALA A 196 54.22 -42.79 -51.10
N ALA A 197 55.15 -42.07 -50.47
CA ALA A 197 56.54 -42.00 -50.91
C ALA A 197 57.22 -43.38 -50.94
N MET A 198 57.09 -44.17 -49.85
CA MET A 198 57.60 -45.54 -49.78
C MET A 198 57.00 -46.45 -50.88
N CYS A 199 55.70 -46.34 -51.14
CA CYS A 199 55.02 -47.13 -52.17
C CYS A 199 55.41 -46.73 -53.61
N VAL A 200 55.92 -45.52 -53.85
CA VAL A 200 56.50 -45.13 -55.15
C VAL A 200 57.87 -45.78 -55.36
N GLU A 201 58.65 -46.02 -54.30
CA GLU A 201 59.93 -46.73 -54.39
C GLU A 201 59.78 -48.25 -54.49
N THR A 202 58.68 -48.83 -53.96
CA THR A 202 58.42 -50.27 -54.03
C THR A 202 57.25 -50.67 -54.94
N ARG A 203 57.61 -51.06 -56.16
CA ARG A 203 56.92 -52.07 -57.00
C ARG A 203 55.59 -51.64 -57.65
N ALA A 204 55.48 -51.92 -58.95
CA ALA A 204 54.25 -51.71 -59.73
C ALA A 204 53.03 -52.40 -59.09
N PRO A 205 51.84 -51.75 -59.09
CA PRO A 205 50.65 -52.29 -58.44
C PRO A 205 50.16 -53.58 -59.11
N SER A 206 49.81 -54.56 -58.27
CA SER A 206 49.10 -55.77 -58.70
C SER A 206 47.68 -55.41 -59.19
N PRO A 207 47.18 -56.00 -60.29
CA PRO A 207 45.93 -55.59 -60.94
C PRO A 207 44.64 -56.03 -60.22
N SER A 208 44.67 -56.21 -58.89
CA SER A 208 43.54 -56.69 -58.09
C SER A 208 42.90 -55.63 -57.18
N TYR A 209 43.44 -54.41 -57.11
CA TYR A 209 42.82 -53.29 -56.38
C TYR A 209 41.85 -52.53 -57.29
N GLY A 210 40.57 -52.95 -57.26
CA GLY A 210 39.52 -52.34 -58.09
C GLY A 210 38.13 -52.97 -57.95
N GLN A 211 37.94 -53.98 -57.11
CA GLN A 211 36.60 -54.43 -56.73
C GLN A 211 36.04 -53.49 -55.65
N TYR A 212 35.18 -52.58 -56.06
CA TYR A 212 34.18 -52.02 -55.16
C TYR A 212 33.23 -53.16 -54.78
N GLU A 213 33.35 -53.68 -53.56
CA GLU A 213 32.20 -54.34 -52.95
C GLU A 213 31.11 -53.28 -52.81
N ALA A 214 29.91 -53.60 -53.31
CA ALA A 214 28.77 -52.69 -53.22
C ALA A 214 28.46 -52.42 -51.74
N GLU A 215 28.12 -51.18 -51.41
CA GLU A 215 27.74 -50.80 -50.05
C GLU A 215 26.68 -51.77 -49.52
N PRO A 216 26.85 -52.37 -48.32
CA PRO A 216 25.87 -53.28 -47.78
C PRO A 216 24.57 -52.51 -47.56
N ALA A 217 23.52 -52.90 -48.28
CA ALA A 217 22.20 -52.32 -48.11
C ALA A 217 21.77 -52.55 -46.65
N ILE A 218 21.64 -51.45 -45.89
CA ILE A 218 21.22 -51.50 -44.50
C ILE A 218 19.74 -51.89 -44.50
N GLU A 219 19.46 -53.17 -44.28
CA GLU A 219 18.10 -53.67 -44.09
C GLU A 219 17.55 -53.10 -42.78
N VAL A 220 16.84 -51.97 -42.89
CA VAL A 220 16.15 -51.32 -41.76
C VAL A 220 15.23 -52.34 -41.12
N THR A 221 15.53 -52.70 -39.87
CA THR A 221 14.86 -53.79 -39.18
C THR A 221 13.37 -53.47 -39.00
N PRO A 222 12.47 -54.47 -38.92
CA PRO A 222 11.04 -54.22 -38.75
C PRO A 222 10.70 -53.43 -37.45
N ILE A 223 11.61 -53.41 -36.48
CA ILE A 223 11.50 -52.64 -35.22
C ILE A 223 11.82 -51.16 -35.46
N GLU A 224 12.84 -50.86 -36.27
CA GLU A 224 13.17 -49.50 -36.70
C GLU A 224 12.04 -48.92 -37.57
N GLN A 225 11.48 -49.72 -38.49
CA GLN A 225 10.32 -49.29 -39.29
C GLN A 225 9.07 -49.01 -38.43
N GLN A 226 8.85 -49.76 -37.34
CA GLN A 226 7.76 -49.50 -36.40
C GLN A 226 8.00 -48.25 -35.55
N THR A 227 9.24 -48.01 -35.10
CA THR A 227 9.55 -46.80 -34.32
C THR A 227 9.45 -45.54 -35.17
N THR A 228 9.97 -45.53 -36.41
CA THR A 228 9.81 -44.38 -37.32
C THR A 228 8.33 -44.07 -37.57
N LYS A 229 7.52 -45.08 -37.91
CA LYS A 229 6.05 -44.90 -38.08
C LYS A 229 5.35 -44.42 -36.81
N LYS A 230 5.82 -44.82 -35.63
CA LYS A 230 5.28 -44.33 -34.34
C LYS A 230 5.58 -42.85 -34.13
N TYR A 231 6.77 -42.37 -34.50
CA TYR A 231 7.11 -40.95 -34.43
C TYR A 231 6.40 -40.11 -35.52
N GLU A 232 6.13 -40.68 -36.68
CA GLU A 232 5.33 -40.04 -37.75
C GLU A 232 3.82 -39.97 -37.44
N GLN A 233 3.32 -40.79 -36.50
CA GLN A 233 1.90 -40.86 -36.12
C GLN A 233 1.57 -40.16 -34.79
N MET A 234 2.55 -39.62 -34.06
CA MET A 234 2.27 -38.78 -32.88
C MET A 234 1.94 -37.35 -33.32
N ASP A 235 0.74 -36.91 -32.99
CA ASP A 235 0.33 -35.53 -33.22
C ASP A 235 1.08 -34.58 -32.25
N LEU A 236 1.45 -33.39 -32.72
CA LEU A 236 2.32 -32.47 -31.95
C LEU A 236 1.69 -32.03 -30.61
N ASP A 237 0.35 -32.01 -30.55
CA ASP A 237 -0.42 -31.66 -29.36
C ASP A 237 -0.39 -32.76 -28.27
N GLU A 238 -0.11 -34.01 -28.62
CA GLU A 238 -0.02 -35.12 -27.64
C GLU A 238 1.32 -35.09 -26.89
N ILE A 239 2.39 -34.62 -27.55
CA ILE A 239 3.72 -34.42 -26.95
C ILE A 239 3.70 -33.26 -25.94
N LEU A 240 3.01 -32.16 -26.26
CA LEU A 240 2.87 -31.01 -25.37
C LEU A 240 2.02 -31.32 -24.11
N ASN A 241 1.05 -32.23 -24.22
CA ASN A 241 0.17 -32.60 -23.10
C ASN A 241 0.71 -33.74 -22.22
N THR A 242 1.76 -34.46 -22.64
CA THR A 242 2.40 -35.53 -21.87
C THR A 242 3.61 -35.08 -21.03
N ALA A 243 3.99 -33.80 -21.11
CA ALA A 243 4.97 -33.20 -20.20
C ALA A 243 4.47 -33.27 -18.74
N PRO A 244 5.30 -33.68 -17.76
CA PRO A 244 4.86 -33.82 -16.38
C PRO A 244 4.48 -32.46 -15.78
N LYS A 245 3.17 -32.29 -15.49
CA LYS A 245 2.68 -31.12 -14.74
C LYS A 245 3.44 -31.01 -13.42
N PRO A 246 3.91 -29.80 -13.03
CA PRO A 246 4.55 -29.61 -11.73
C PRO A 246 3.59 -30.00 -10.61
N ALA A 247 4.11 -30.71 -9.61
CA ALA A 247 3.30 -31.28 -8.53
C ALA A 247 2.52 -30.18 -7.80
N ALA A 248 1.25 -30.48 -7.50
CA ALA A 248 0.37 -29.56 -6.78
C ALA A 248 0.95 -29.21 -5.40
N ARG A 249 1.02 -27.91 -5.10
CA ARG A 249 1.40 -27.40 -3.77
C ARG A 249 0.40 -27.93 -2.73
N PRO A 250 0.84 -28.46 -1.58
CA PRO A 250 -0.08 -28.99 -0.58
C PRO A 250 -0.97 -27.89 -0.02
N THR A 251 -2.28 -28.13 -0.02
CA THR A 251 -3.27 -27.28 0.65
C THR A 251 -3.22 -27.49 2.16
N PRO A 252 -3.43 -26.44 2.98
CA PRO A 252 -3.60 -26.59 4.42
C PRO A 252 -4.92 -27.30 4.76
N PRO A 253 -5.02 -27.99 5.91
CA PRO A 253 -6.18 -28.80 6.27
C PRO A 253 -7.44 -27.98 6.56
N ALA A 254 -8.60 -28.60 6.35
CA ALA A 254 -9.90 -27.94 6.36
C ALA A 254 -10.35 -27.40 7.73
N GLY A 255 -10.86 -26.17 7.73
CA GLY A 255 -11.76 -25.62 8.74
C GLY A 255 -13.22 -25.68 8.26
N HIS A 256 -14.16 -25.81 9.19
CA HIS A 256 -15.59 -26.04 8.92
C HIS A 256 -16.34 -24.83 8.30
N PRO A 257 -17.50 -25.05 7.65
CA PRO A 257 -18.12 -24.07 6.77
C PRO A 257 -18.99 -23.04 7.52
N LEU A 258 -19.14 -21.87 6.91
CA LEU A 258 -20.30 -21.00 7.10
C LEU A 258 -20.87 -20.58 5.74
N GLU A 259 -22.17 -20.34 5.75
CA GLU A 259 -23.03 -20.25 4.58
C GLU A 259 -22.96 -18.87 3.92
N GLY A 260 -23.36 -18.79 2.63
CA GLY A 260 -23.94 -17.54 2.12
C GLY A 260 -23.50 -17.06 0.74
N SER A 261 -24.41 -17.28 -0.21
CA SER A 261 -24.88 -16.26 -1.16
C SER A 261 -24.16 -16.02 -2.51
N ALA A 262 -25.01 -16.06 -3.55
CA ALA A 262 -24.99 -15.28 -4.78
C ALA A 262 -23.82 -15.43 -5.76
N ALA A 263 -24.11 -16.22 -6.80
CA ALA A 263 -23.46 -16.13 -8.10
C ALA A 263 -23.53 -14.72 -8.73
N GLN A 264 -22.51 -14.38 -9.52
CA GLN A 264 -22.69 -13.69 -10.80
C GLN A 264 -21.58 -14.11 -11.77
N GLY A 265 -21.98 -14.57 -12.95
CA GLY A 265 -21.04 -15.01 -13.99
C GLY A 265 -20.62 -13.85 -14.89
N ILE A 266 -19.37 -13.87 -15.34
CA ILE A 266 -18.88 -13.03 -16.43
C ILE A 266 -18.26 -13.94 -17.48
N THR A 267 -18.92 -14.02 -18.64
CA THR A 267 -18.40 -14.69 -19.83
C THR A 267 -17.33 -13.79 -20.48
N VAL A 268 -16.08 -14.24 -20.52
CA VAL A 268 -15.03 -13.56 -21.27
C VAL A 268 -15.12 -14.00 -22.73
N SER A 269 -15.67 -13.13 -23.58
CA SER A 269 -15.62 -13.30 -25.03
C SER A 269 -14.21 -13.08 -25.57
N THR A 270 -13.79 -13.95 -26.49
CA THR A 270 -12.56 -13.85 -27.25
C THR A 270 -12.52 -12.59 -28.11
N VAL A 271 -11.41 -11.87 -28.12
CA VAL A 271 -11.08 -10.91 -29.20
C VAL A 271 -9.64 -11.15 -29.66
N SER A 272 -9.50 -11.30 -30.97
CA SER A 272 -8.25 -11.44 -31.70
C SER A 272 -7.78 -10.07 -32.17
N GLU A 273 -6.51 -9.71 -31.95
CA GLU A 273 -5.54 -9.31 -32.99
C GLU A 273 -4.21 -8.77 -32.40
N PRO A 274 -3.07 -8.91 -33.09
CA PRO A 274 -1.78 -8.37 -32.64
C PRO A 274 -1.42 -7.03 -33.33
N ALA A 275 -1.09 -6.00 -32.54
CA ALA A 275 -0.60 -4.73 -33.08
C ALA A 275 0.59 -4.14 -32.30
N ARG A 276 1.76 -4.20 -32.96
CA ARG A 276 2.87 -3.21 -32.92
C ARG A 276 3.34 -2.69 -31.55
N ILE A 277 4.46 -3.24 -31.08
CA ILE A 277 5.39 -2.53 -30.20
C ILE A 277 6.55 -2.02 -31.06
N ALA A 278 6.51 -0.73 -31.36
CA ALA A 278 7.63 0.08 -31.83
C ALA A 278 7.42 1.50 -31.27
N ASP A 279 8.50 2.28 -31.16
CA ASP A 279 8.53 3.68 -30.73
C ASP A 279 8.24 3.95 -29.24
N MET A 280 9.23 3.66 -28.38
CA MET A 280 9.40 4.41 -27.13
C MET A 280 10.87 4.47 -26.64
N LEU A 281 11.75 5.03 -27.48
CA LEU A 281 13.13 5.40 -27.10
C LEU A 281 13.51 6.76 -27.72
N ASP A 282 13.06 7.83 -27.09
CA ASP A 282 13.68 9.16 -27.16
C ASP A 282 13.68 9.75 -25.75
N PHE A 283 14.78 9.57 -25.02
CA PHE A 283 14.98 10.16 -23.70
C PHE A 283 16.16 11.13 -23.75
N ASP A 284 15.85 12.38 -24.05
CA ASP A 284 16.84 13.45 -24.12
C ASP A 284 17.41 13.74 -22.72
N GLY A 285 18.72 13.58 -22.56
CA GLY A 285 19.39 13.46 -21.26
C GLY A 285 20.70 14.23 -21.15
N LYS A 286 20.86 15.33 -21.88
CA LYS A 286 22.01 16.24 -21.72
C LYS A 286 21.81 17.13 -20.49
N ASN A 287 22.49 16.81 -19.38
CA ASN A 287 22.73 17.77 -18.32
C ASN A 287 24.22 17.82 -17.96
N ASN A 288 24.80 19.00 -18.20
CA ASN A 288 26.16 19.38 -17.83
C ASN A 288 26.50 19.06 -16.37
N TYR A 289 27.72 18.55 -16.18
CA TYR A 289 28.55 18.89 -15.03
C TYR A 289 29.98 19.09 -15.53
N ASP A 290 30.41 20.34 -15.60
CA ASP A 290 31.82 20.75 -15.63
C ASP A 290 31.92 22.25 -15.27
N ALA A 291 32.98 22.60 -14.53
CA ALA A 291 33.32 23.91 -13.93
C ALA A 291 32.47 24.37 -12.72
#